data_AF-A0A5B9GA41-F1
#
_entry.id   AF-A0A5B9GA41-F1
#
_cell.length_a   1.000
_cell.length_b   1.000
_cell.length_c   1.000
_cell.angle_alpha   90.00
_cell.angle_beta   90.00
_cell.angle_gamma   90.00
#
_symmetry.space_group_name_H-M   'P 1'
#
loop_
_entity.id
_entity.type
_entity.pdbx_description
1 polymer ?
#
loop_
_entity_poly.entity_id
_entity_poly.type
_entity_poly.pdbx_seq_one_letter_code
_entity_poly.pdbx_strand_id
1 'polypeptide(L)'
;MKLEIFLIVFIRHVFAEDNFTINFIDSFIRNEGKPTILIYTGLCWGKYEEVKLAKVLSRSGIRCSSSTHRSSPIQDQHILFLTDLDCPGADDVLNDAMSTNLFQFPFRWLILTSVGADITNSTLWYSPILTDSDLVLAARSGDYITMTELHKPSMNHSMQSAPRGFHNGTFSDTRPHRELYRRRKDLMGTPIIMSNVIQDSNDSKEHIENESRLDLHNDAVVKGCWMVAKHSYEMLNATRRHIYSYRWGYKVNGQWSGMIADIKNNKATFATNCVTFPERLEVITYTDMVAPMRMRFVFRQPPLAYTCNIYSLPFSASVWVTIVGCSVAAVLALFFTSTWEVIMEKNPTQLDGTISDALLLTLSAVAQQGCFIEPRRAPGRIIEWFFFAALMALYAAYSANIVVLLQAPSNSIRTLAQLAASKITLGAADV
;
A
#
# COMPACT_ATOMS: atom_id res chain seq x y z
N MET A 1 -80.27 26.05 -26.52
CA MET A 1 -79.13 25.98 -25.58
C MET A 1 -78.03 25.19 -26.27
N LYS A 2 -77.09 25.88 -26.93
CA LYS A 2 -75.98 25.26 -27.67
C LYS A 2 -74.87 24.99 -26.66
N LEU A 3 -74.52 23.72 -26.48
CA LEU A 3 -73.45 23.27 -25.61
C LEU A 3 -72.16 23.23 -26.46
N GLU A 4 -71.33 24.26 -26.37
CA GLU A 4 -70.00 24.24 -26.97
C GLU A 4 -69.04 23.54 -26.00
N ILE A 5 -68.52 22.40 -26.43
CA ILE A 5 -67.50 21.63 -25.73
C ILE A 5 -66.15 22.18 -26.19
N PHE A 6 -65.50 22.98 -25.34
CA PHE A 6 -64.13 23.44 -25.54
C PHE A 6 -63.17 22.28 -25.26
N LEU A 7 -62.65 21.67 -26.33
CA LEU A 7 -61.61 20.65 -26.25
C LEU A 7 -60.25 21.37 -26.06
N ILE A 8 -59.78 21.45 -24.81
CA ILE A 8 -58.44 21.96 -24.50
C ILE A 8 -57.44 20.86 -24.89
N VAL A 9 -56.85 20.98 -26.08
CA VAL A 9 -55.73 20.15 -26.53
C VAL A 9 -54.47 20.65 -25.82
N PHE A 10 -53.97 19.89 -24.84
CA PHE A 10 -52.61 20.05 -24.34
C PHE A 10 -51.64 19.66 -25.47
N ILE A 11 -51.14 20.66 -26.18
CA ILE A 11 -50.06 20.49 -27.15
C ILE A 11 -48.79 20.20 -26.34
N ARG A 12 -48.42 18.92 -26.21
CA ARG A 12 -47.03 18.56 -25.91
C ARG A 12 -46.22 18.94 -27.15
N HIS A 13 -45.41 19.98 -27.06
CA HIS A 13 -44.42 20.28 -28.10
C HIS A 13 -43.44 19.12 -28.19
N VAL A 14 -43.66 18.24 -29.17
CA VAL A 14 -42.67 17.25 -29.60
C VAL A 14 -41.68 18.01 -30.46
N PHE A 15 -40.54 18.40 -29.90
CA PHE A 15 -39.40 18.81 -30.71
C PHE A 15 -38.88 17.56 -31.41
N ALA A 16 -39.09 17.48 -32.72
CA ALA A 16 -38.53 16.43 -33.54
C ALA A 16 -37.03 16.68 -33.66
N GLU A 17 -36.22 15.92 -32.92
CA GLU A 17 -34.77 15.93 -33.06
C GLU A 17 -34.34 15.06 -34.25
N ASP A 18 -33.34 15.55 -35.00
CA ASP A 18 -33.00 15.06 -36.32
C ASP A 18 -31.96 13.93 -36.32
N ASN A 19 -31.78 13.31 -37.48
CA ASN A 19 -30.71 12.33 -37.74
C ASN A 19 -29.30 12.86 -37.37
N PHE A 20 -29.14 14.18 -37.34
CA PHE A 20 -27.91 14.85 -36.90
C PHE A 20 -27.58 14.57 -35.44
N THR A 21 -28.54 14.71 -34.51
CA THR A 21 -28.28 14.48 -33.08
C THR A 21 -28.01 13.00 -32.77
N ILE A 22 -28.69 12.08 -33.47
CA ILE A 22 -28.42 10.64 -33.34
C ILE A 22 -26.98 10.31 -33.77
N ASN A 23 -26.52 10.86 -34.89
CA ASN A 23 -25.15 10.68 -35.38
C ASN A 23 -24.12 11.31 -34.43
N PHE A 24 -24.45 12.46 -33.84
CA PHE A 24 -23.64 13.10 -32.80
C PHE A 24 -23.48 12.18 -31.58
N ILE A 25 -24.56 11.63 -31.04
CA ILE A 25 -24.51 10.76 -29.84
C ILE A 25 -23.65 9.51 -30.10
N ASP A 26 -23.82 8.85 -31.25
CA ASP A 26 -22.97 7.70 -31.62
C ASP A 26 -21.50 8.12 -31.73
N SER A 27 -21.21 9.26 -32.36
CA SER A 27 -19.85 9.79 -32.51
C SER A 27 -19.22 10.16 -31.15
N PHE A 28 -20.00 10.75 -30.24
CA PHE A 28 -19.58 11.11 -28.88
C PHE A 28 -19.17 9.86 -28.10
N ILE A 29 -20.02 8.83 -28.09
CA ILE A 29 -19.75 7.59 -27.36
C ILE A 29 -18.52 6.87 -27.94
N ARG A 30 -18.39 6.84 -29.27
CA ARG A 30 -17.22 6.26 -29.96
C ARG A 30 -15.93 7.00 -29.62
N ASN A 31 -15.95 8.33 -29.60
CA ASN A 31 -14.76 9.13 -29.32
C ASN A 31 -14.23 8.88 -27.89
N GLU A 32 -15.12 8.65 -26.91
CA GLU A 32 -14.72 8.37 -25.53
C GLU A 32 -13.87 7.09 -25.40
N GLY A 33 -14.09 6.09 -26.25
CA GLY A 33 -13.32 4.84 -26.21
C GLY A 33 -13.53 4.02 -24.92
N LYS A 34 -14.65 4.24 -24.22
CA LYS A 34 -15.03 3.56 -22.98
C LYS A 34 -16.26 2.66 -23.22
N PRO A 35 -16.34 1.46 -22.61
CA PRO A 35 -17.56 0.66 -22.65
C PRO A 35 -18.74 1.47 -22.12
N THR A 36 -19.84 1.50 -22.86
CA THR A 36 -20.95 2.41 -22.58
C THR A 36 -22.29 1.67 -22.64
N ILE A 37 -23.12 1.91 -21.63
CA ILE A 37 -24.53 1.55 -21.57
C ILE A 37 -25.29 2.86 -21.50
N LEU A 38 -26.07 3.18 -22.53
CA LEU A 38 -26.82 4.42 -22.60
C LEU A 38 -28.14 4.26 -21.85
N ILE A 39 -28.38 5.11 -20.86
CA ILE A 39 -29.69 5.26 -20.22
C ILE A 39 -30.26 6.59 -20.68
N TYR A 40 -31.32 6.56 -21.49
CA TYR A 40 -31.97 7.75 -21.98
C TYR A 40 -33.26 8.02 -21.19
N THR A 41 -33.34 9.18 -20.57
CA THR A 41 -34.45 9.58 -19.70
C THR A 41 -34.76 11.05 -19.87
N GLY A 42 -36.04 11.43 -19.82
CA GLY A 42 -36.42 12.84 -20.00
C GLY A 42 -36.24 13.35 -21.43
N LEU A 43 -36.20 12.46 -22.43
CA LEU A 43 -36.25 12.84 -23.84
C LEU A 43 -37.71 13.07 -24.28
N CYS A 44 -37.97 14.14 -25.03
CA CYS A 44 -39.28 14.40 -25.66
C CYS A 44 -39.37 13.82 -27.07
N TRP A 45 -38.54 12.83 -27.35
CA TRP A 45 -38.41 12.27 -28.67
C TRP A 45 -39.60 11.37 -28.99
N GLY A 46 -39.98 11.31 -30.25
CA GLY A 46 -40.95 10.32 -30.70
C GLY A 46 -40.37 8.91 -30.55
N LYS A 47 -41.20 7.92 -30.20
CA LYS A 47 -40.79 6.50 -30.08
C LYS A 47 -40.01 5.99 -31.30
N TYR A 48 -40.34 6.50 -32.49
CA TYR A 48 -39.62 6.15 -33.72
C TYR A 48 -38.14 6.58 -33.67
N GLU A 49 -37.83 7.80 -33.22
CA GLU A 49 -36.46 8.29 -33.09
C GLU A 49 -35.70 7.59 -31.97
N GLU A 50 -36.36 7.28 -30.84
CA GLU A 50 -35.75 6.46 -29.77
C GLU A 50 -35.34 5.06 -30.26
N VAL A 51 -36.22 4.38 -31.00
CA VAL A 51 -35.93 3.06 -31.60
C VAL A 51 -34.82 3.18 -32.64
N LYS A 52 -34.78 4.27 -33.41
CA LYS A 52 -33.73 4.52 -34.39
C LYS A 52 -32.38 4.77 -33.73
N LEU A 53 -32.32 5.57 -32.66
CA LEU A 53 -31.13 5.75 -31.84
C LEU A 53 -30.64 4.40 -31.30
N ALA A 54 -31.53 3.63 -30.67
CA ALA A 54 -31.21 2.31 -30.13
C ALA A 54 -30.68 1.35 -31.22
N LYS A 55 -31.22 1.41 -32.45
CA LYS A 55 -30.76 0.60 -33.59
C LYS A 55 -29.37 1.02 -34.08
N VAL A 56 -29.08 2.32 -34.16
CA VAL A 56 -27.75 2.84 -34.53
C VAL A 56 -26.71 2.41 -33.50
N LEU A 57 -27.00 2.64 -32.22
CA LEU A 57 -26.11 2.28 -31.13
C LEU A 57 -25.93 0.76 -30.97
N SER A 58 -26.98 -0.03 -31.20
CA SER A 58 -26.91 -1.49 -31.18
C SER A 58 -25.99 -2.04 -32.28
N ARG A 59 -26.00 -1.44 -33.48
CA ARG A 59 -25.02 -1.78 -34.55
C ARG A 59 -23.58 -1.47 -34.13
N SER A 60 -23.40 -0.46 -33.29
CA SER A 60 -22.13 -0.10 -32.66
C SER A 60 -21.77 -0.97 -31.44
N GLY A 61 -22.61 -1.95 -31.07
CA GLY A 61 -22.41 -2.82 -29.90
C GLY A 61 -22.79 -2.20 -28.55
N ILE A 62 -23.47 -1.05 -28.56
CA ILE A 62 -23.86 -0.30 -27.35
C ILE A 62 -25.27 -0.72 -26.93
N ARG A 63 -25.46 -0.96 -25.63
CA ARG A 63 -26.78 -1.28 -25.04
C ARG A 63 -27.48 0.01 -24.63
N CYS A 64 -28.79 0.06 -24.86
CA CYS A 64 -29.62 1.20 -24.50
C CYS A 64 -30.77 0.75 -23.61
N SER A 65 -31.15 1.58 -22.63
CA SER A 65 -32.29 1.36 -21.73
C SER A 65 -33.01 2.68 -21.47
N SER A 66 -34.32 2.63 -21.34
CA SER A 66 -35.13 3.77 -20.86
C SER A 66 -35.38 3.71 -19.35
N SER A 67 -35.00 2.61 -18.69
CA SER A 67 -35.17 2.43 -17.25
C SER A 67 -33.88 2.77 -16.51
N THR A 68 -34.02 3.53 -15.43
CA THR A 68 -32.96 3.86 -14.46
C THR A 68 -32.71 2.73 -13.45
N HIS A 69 -33.42 1.61 -13.56
CA HIS A 69 -33.31 0.52 -12.59
C HIS A 69 -31.92 -0.16 -12.68
N ARG A 70 -31.20 -0.15 -11.55
CA ARG A 70 -29.88 -0.75 -11.44
C ARG A 70 -29.97 -2.27 -11.25
N SER A 71 -29.15 -3.03 -11.99
CA SER A 71 -29.09 -4.49 -11.89
C SER A 71 -27.88 -4.98 -11.08
N SER A 72 -26.74 -4.29 -11.16
CA SER A 72 -25.53 -4.60 -10.39
C SER A 72 -24.55 -3.42 -10.34
N PRO A 73 -23.90 -3.14 -9.19
CA PRO A 73 -22.93 -2.05 -9.05
C PRO A 73 -21.66 -2.24 -9.91
N ILE A 74 -21.39 -3.46 -10.39
CA ILE A 74 -20.19 -3.77 -11.19
C ILE A 74 -20.23 -3.07 -12.56
N GLN A 75 -21.42 -2.73 -13.06
CA GLN A 75 -21.61 -2.13 -14.39
C GLN A 75 -21.77 -0.61 -14.35
N ASP A 76 -21.79 0.01 -13.16
CA ASP A 76 -22.08 1.43 -12.98
C ASP A 76 -21.09 2.33 -13.75
N GLN A 77 -19.82 1.92 -13.82
CA GLN A 77 -18.78 2.63 -14.58
C GLN A 77 -18.99 2.68 -16.09
N HIS A 78 -19.88 1.84 -16.64
CA HIS A 78 -20.23 1.86 -18.06
C HIS A 78 -21.44 2.75 -18.33
N ILE A 79 -22.19 3.19 -17.32
CA ILE A 79 -23.44 3.91 -17.52
C ILE A 79 -23.18 5.35 -18.01
N LEU A 80 -23.91 5.75 -19.04
CA LEU A 80 -24.00 7.11 -19.55
C LEU A 80 -25.48 7.51 -19.56
N PHE A 81 -25.83 8.54 -18.81
CA PHE A 81 -27.16 9.14 -18.80
C PHE A 81 -27.28 10.17 -19.92
N LEU A 82 -28.40 10.14 -20.64
CA LEU A 82 -28.76 11.08 -21.68
C LEU A 82 -30.10 11.73 -21.34
N THR A 83 -30.09 13.06 -21.24
CA THR A 83 -31.26 13.89 -20.93
C THR A 83 -31.26 15.12 -21.82
N ASP A 84 -32.44 15.64 -22.15
CA ASP A 84 -32.62 16.88 -22.91
C ASP A 84 -33.21 17.95 -21.98
N LEU A 85 -32.55 19.08 -21.78
CA LEU A 85 -33.00 20.15 -20.87
C LEU A 85 -34.23 20.89 -21.39
N ASP A 86 -34.45 20.89 -22.69
CA ASP A 86 -35.58 21.62 -23.29
C ASP A 86 -36.91 20.87 -23.06
N CYS A 87 -36.83 19.67 -22.47
CA CYS A 87 -37.96 18.83 -22.12
C CYS A 87 -38.53 19.14 -20.73
N PRO A 88 -39.87 19.21 -20.58
CA PRO A 88 -40.50 19.46 -19.29
C PRO A 88 -40.26 18.34 -18.27
N GLY A 89 -39.87 17.14 -18.70
CA GLY A 89 -39.50 16.03 -17.81
C GLY A 89 -38.04 16.04 -17.35
N ALA A 90 -37.22 16.99 -17.81
CA ALA A 90 -35.80 17.04 -17.49
C ALA A 90 -35.54 17.36 -16.02
N ASP A 91 -36.31 18.30 -15.46
CA ASP A 91 -36.17 18.72 -14.07
C ASP A 91 -36.45 17.56 -13.10
N ASP A 92 -37.44 16.72 -13.39
CA ASP A 92 -37.76 15.53 -12.61
C ASP A 92 -36.58 14.52 -12.62
N VAL A 93 -35.96 14.32 -13.78
CA VAL A 93 -34.79 13.44 -13.93
C VAL A 93 -33.58 13.98 -13.16
N LEU A 94 -33.33 15.29 -13.24
CA LEU A 94 -32.23 15.92 -12.52
C LEU A 94 -32.46 15.87 -11.00
N ASN A 95 -33.69 16.10 -10.53
CA ASN A 95 -34.04 15.96 -9.11
C ASN A 95 -33.90 14.51 -8.61
N ASP A 96 -34.31 13.52 -9.41
CA ASP A 96 -34.10 12.11 -9.10
C ASP A 96 -32.60 11.79 -9.00
N ALA A 97 -31.80 12.26 -9.97
CA ALA A 97 -30.35 12.12 -9.99
C ALA A 97 -29.66 12.79 -8.78
N MET A 98 -30.18 13.93 -8.32
CA MET A 98 -29.72 14.59 -7.09
C MET A 98 -30.00 13.73 -5.86
N SER A 99 -31.22 13.19 -5.74
CA SER A 99 -31.62 12.39 -4.57
C SER A 99 -30.88 11.06 -4.48
N THR A 100 -30.45 10.51 -5.61
CA THR A 100 -29.78 9.21 -5.73
C THR A 100 -28.26 9.31 -5.93
N ASN A 101 -27.68 10.52 -5.89
CA ASN A 101 -26.25 10.83 -6.08
C ASN A 101 -25.67 10.34 -7.43
N LEU A 102 -26.46 10.37 -8.50
CA LEU A 102 -26.03 9.89 -9.83
C LEU A 102 -25.06 10.84 -10.55
N PHE A 103 -24.80 12.03 -10.02
CA PHE A 103 -23.75 12.93 -10.56
C PHE A 103 -22.34 12.54 -10.10
N GLN A 104 -22.20 11.69 -9.09
CA GLN A 104 -20.89 11.29 -8.58
C GLN A 104 -20.24 10.25 -9.49
N PHE A 105 -18.90 10.14 -9.42
CA PHE A 105 -18.20 9.02 -10.04
C PHE A 105 -18.79 7.68 -9.55
N PRO A 106 -19.08 6.70 -10.43
CA PRO A 106 -18.50 6.53 -11.76
C PRO A 106 -19.43 6.87 -12.95
N PHE A 107 -20.56 7.53 -12.68
CA PHE A 107 -21.56 7.80 -13.71
C PHE A 107 -21.13 8.93 -14.66
N ARG A 108 -21.56 8.83 -15.92
CA ARG A 108 -21.32 9.85 -16.95
C ARG A 108 -22.64 10.44 -17.40
N TRP A 109 -22.63 11.73 -17.74
CA TRP A 109 -23.80 12.47 -18.19
C TRP A 109 -23.54 13.20 -19.50
N LEU A 110 -24.46 13.04 -20.45
CA LEU A 110 -24.57 13.85 -21.65
C LEU A 110 -25.93 14.54 -21.63
N ILE A 111 -25.92 15.86 -21.61
CA ILE A 111 -27.14 16.67 -21.51
C ILE A 111 -27.27 17.51 -22.78
N LEU A 112 -28.41 17.41 -23.45
CA LEU A 112 -28.72 18.17 -24.67
C LEU A 112 -29.45 19.47 -24.30
N THR A 113 -29.23 20.53 -25.09
CA THR A 113 -29.97 21.80 -24.99
C THR A 113 -29.87 22.58 -26.30
N SER A 114 -30.82 23.48 -26.56
CA SER A 114 -30.75 24.43 -27.67
C SER A 114 -29.93 25.69 -27.32
N VAL A 115 -29.20 26.22 -28.30
CA VAL A 115 -28.42 27.46 -28.14
C VAL A 115 -29.38 28.64 -27.98
N GLY A 116 -29.41 29.19 -26.76
CA GLY A 116 -30.28 30.31 -26.37
C GLY A 116 -31.02 30.10 -25.05
N ALA A 117 -31.04 28.86 -24.52
CA ALA A 117 -31.58 28.57 -23.20
C ALA A 117 -30.70 29.19 -22.10
N ASP A 118 -31.31 29.96 -21.19
CA ASP A 118 -30.60 30.50 -20.03
C ASP A 118 -30.36 29.41 -18.98
N ILE A 119 -29.28 28.66 -19.18
CA ILE A 119 -28.88 27.53 -18.34
C ILE A 119 -28.57 27.99 -16.91
N THR A 120 -28.24 29.27 -16.69
CA THR A 120 -27.84 29.78 -15.37
C THR A 120 -28.96 29.76 -14.32
N ASN A 121 -30.21 29.75 -14.77
CA ASN A 121 -31.41 29.66 -13.93
C ASN A 121 -32.03 28.24 -13.90
N SER A 122 -31.39 27.26 -14.53
CA SER A 122 -31.89 25.88 -14.59
C SER A 122 -31.59 25.08 -13.31
N THR A 123 -32.37 24.03 -13.07
CA THR A 123 -32.13 23.04 -12.00
C THR A 123 -30.72 22.42 -12.07
N LEU A 124 -30.19 22.27 -13.29
CA LEU A 124 -28.83 21.81 -13.53
C LEU A 124 -27.78 22.72 -12.88
N TRP A 125 -27.98 24.04 -12.90
CA TRP A 125 -27.01 24.99 -12.34
C TRP A 125 -26.90 24.87 -10.82
N TYR A 126 -27.99 24.51 -10.14
CA TYR A 126 -28.03 24.31 -8.70
C TYR A 126 -27.65 22.89 -8.27
N SER A 127 -27.52 21.97 -9.22
CA SER A 127 -27.18 20.56 -8.96
C SER A 127 -25.77 20.40 -8.36
N PRO A 128 -25.54 19.32 -7.59
CA PRO A 128 -24.27 19.01 -6.92
C PRO A 128 -23.25 18.39 -7.88
N ILE A 129 -22.94 19.08 -8.99
CA ILE A 129 -21.98 18.62 -10.00
C ILE A 129 -20.58 18.99 -9.51
N LEU A 130 -19.94 18.08 -8.79
CA LEU A 130 -18.63 18.31 -8.18
C LEU A 130 -17.48 17.96 -9.14
N THR A 131 -16.25 18.04 -8.65
CA THR A 131 -15.03 17.84 -9.44
C THR A 131 -14.91 16.42 -10.01
N ASP A 132 -15.53 15.42 -9.40
CA ASP A 132 -15.56 14.03 -9.84
C ASP A 132 -16.65 13.73 -10.89
N SER A 133 -17.62 14.63 -11.10
CA SER A 133 -18.75 14.44 -12.02
C SER A 133 -18.37 14.57 -13.51
N ASP A 134 -18.44 13.50 -14.31
CA ASP A 134 -18.21 13.58 -15.77
C ASP A 134 -19.52 13.97 -16.50
N LEU A 135 -19.82 15.27 -16.48
CA LEU A 135 -21.00 15.86 -17.11
C LEU A 135 -20.61 16.77 -18.29
N VAL A 136 -21.26 16.52 -19.43
CA VAL A 136 -21.11 17.29 -20.66
C VAL A 136 -22.45 17.88 -21.07
N LEU A 137 -22.47 19.19 -21.25
CA LEU A 137 -23.56 19.90 -21.89
C LEU A 137 -23.28 20.03 -23.39
N ALA A 138 -24.22 19.62 -24.21
CA ALA A 138 -24.17 19.68 -25.66
C ALA A 138 -25.24 20.66 -26.16
N ALA A 139 -24.81 21.86 -26.53
CA ALA A 139 -25.71 22.92 -26.99
C ALA A 139 -25.77 22.94 -28.53
N ARG A 140 -26.99 22.81 -29.09
CA ARG A 140 -27.23 22.74 -30.54
C ARG A 140 -27.62 24.10 -31.11
N SER A 141 -26.92 24.53 -32.16
CA SER A 141 -27.26 25.66 -33.03
C SER A 141 -27.30 25.19 -34.48
N GLY A 142 -28.49 24.82 -34.97
CA GLY A 142 -28.65 24.22 -36.30
C GLY A 142 -27.88 22.90 -36.44
N ASP A 143 -26.97 22.84 -37.41
CA ASP A 143 -26.08 21.69 -37.69
C ASP A 143 -24.71 21.82 -36.99
N TYR A 144 -24.67 22.53 -35.86
CA TYR A 144 -23.48 22.70 -35.06
C TYR A 144 -23.79 22.44 -33.58
N ILE A 145 -23.09 21.51 -32.95
CA ILE A 145 -23.21 21.22 -31.52
C ILE A 145 -21.91 21.60 -30.82
N THR A 146 -21.99 22.48 -29.83
CA THR A 146 -20.87 22.80 -28.94
C THR A 146 -20.95 21.95 -27.68
N MET A 147 -19.81 21.42 -27.24
CA MET A 147 -19.72 20.59 -26.04
C MET A 147 -18.93 21.32 -24.96
N THR A 148 -19.54 21.48 -23.78
CA THR A 148 -18.93 22.11 -22.61
C THR A 148 -19.00 21.18 -21.41
N GLU A 149 -17.89 21.04 -20.68
CA GLU A 149 -17.86 20.33 -19.40
C GLU A 149 -18.26 21.30 -18.30
N LEU A 150 -19.11 20.85 -17.38
CA LEU A 150 -19.55 21.62 -16.23
C LEU A 150 -19.11 20.93 -14.93
N HIS A 151 -18.64 21.72 -13.96
CA HIS A 151 -18.34 21.25 -12.61
C HIS A 151 -18.21 22.40 -11.62
N LYS A 152 -18.32 22.08 -10.33
CA LYS A 152 -18.07 22.98 -9.21
C LYS A 152 -16.89 22.45 -8.40
N PRO A 153 -15.87 23.28 -8.09
CA PRO A 153 -14.81 22.93 -7.15
C PRO A 153 -15.34 22.55 -5.75
N SER A 154 -16.41 23.23 -5.33
CA SER A 154 -17.16 22.97 -4.09
C SER A 154 -18.59 23.48 -4.25
N MET A 155 -19.50 23.06 -3.38
CA MET A 155 -20.88 23.57 -3.34
C MET A 155 -20.96 25.09 -3.17
N ASN A 156 -19.93 25.70 -2.56
CA ASN A 156 -19.86 27.14 -2.33
C ASN A 156 -19.31 27.92 -3.54
N HIS A 157 -18.71 27.24 -4.51
CA HIS A 157 -18.16 27.88 -5.70
C HIS A 157 -19.16 27.89 -6.86
N SER A 158 -19.00 28.87 -7.75
CA SER A 158 -19.77 28.93 -8.99
C SER A 158 -19.38 27.80 -9.95
N MET A 159 -20.31 27.47 -10.85
CA MET A 159 -20.08 26.50 -11.91
C MET A 159 -18.92 26.96 -12.81
N GLN A 160 -17.94 26.10 -12.99
CA GLN A 160 -16.86 26.24 -13.94
C GLN A 160 -17.23 25.51 -15.23
N SER A 161 -16.98 26.17 -16.36
CA SER A 161 -17.20 25.59 -17.68
C SER A 161 -15.89 25.51 -18.46
N ALA A 162 -15.69 24.40 -19.17
CA ALA A 162 -14.51 24.21 -20.03
C ALA A 162 -14.94 23.64 -21.40
N PRO A 163 -14.35 24.10 -22.51
CA PRO A 163 -14.68 23.56 -23.83
C PRO A 163 -14.18 22.13 -23.97
N ARG A 164 -15.08 21.20 -24.36
CA ARG A 164 -14.75 19.81 -24.68
C ARG A 164 -14.50 19.62 -26.16
N GLY A 165 -15.23 20.34 -27.01
CA GLY A 165 -15.11 20.27 -28.45
C GLY A 165 -16.39 20.69 -29.17
N PHE A 166 -16.52 20.29 -30.42
CA PHE A 166 -17.70 20.56 -31.23
C PHE A 166 -18.00 19.46 -32.24
N HIS A 167 -19.21 19.45 -32.78
CA HIS A 167 -19.66 18.56 -33.84
C HIS A 167 -20.38 19.34 -34.94
N ASN A 168 -19.87 19.27 -36.16
CA ASN A 168 -20.43 19.92 -37.35
C ASN A 168 -20.61 18.93 -38.52
N GLY A 169 -20.95 17.68 -38.18
CA GLY A 169 -20.91 16.53 -39.09
C GLY A 169 -19.67 15.64 -38.88
N THR A 170 -18.56 16.21 -38.40
CA THR A 170 -17.42 15.46 -37.84
C THR A 170 -17.23 15.81 -36.37
N PHE A 171 -16.82 14.84 -35.55
CA PHE A 171 -16.58 15.05 -34.12
C PHE A 171 -15.15 15.57 -33.90
N SER A 172 -15.01 16.73 -33.27
CA SER A 172 -13.73 17.32 -32.92
C SER A 172 -13.59 17.42 -31.40
N ASP A 173 -12.55 16.79 -30.85
CA ASP A 173 -12.20 16.83 -29.43
C ASP A 173 -11.07 17.83 -29.20
N THR A 174 -11.33 18.87 -28.41
CA THR A 174 -10.37 19.94 -28.13
C THR A 174 -9.70 19.79 -26.76
N ARG A 175 -9.97 18.69 -26.04
CA ARG A 175 -9.41 18.50 -24.70
C ARG A 175 -7.89 18.27 -24.77
N PRO A 176 -7.10 18.92 -23.90
CA PRO A 176 -5.66 18.67 -23.83
C PRO A 176 -5.32 17.28 -23.29
N HIS A 177 -6.16 16.78 -22.36
CA HIS A 177 -6.03 15.47 -21.73
C HIS A 177 -7.42 14.84 -21.61
N ARG A 178 -7.54 13.53 -21.81
CA ARG A 178 -8.83 12.81 -21.69
C ARG A 178 -9.21 12.55 -20.23
N GLU A 179 -8.23 12.48 -19.35
CA GLU A 179 -8.42 12.19 -17.94
C GLU A 179 -9.00 13.38 -17.16
N LEU A 180 -10.12 13.15 -16.46
CA LEU A 180 -10.85 14.17 -15.72
C LEU A 180 -9.98 14.85 -14.65
N TYR A 181 -9.27 14.03 -13.86
CA TYR A 181 -8.40 14.49 -12.76
C TYR A 181 -7.24 15.37 -13.24
N ARG A 182 -6.84 15.29 -14.52
CA ARG A 182 -5.78 16.16 -15.07
C ARG A 182 -6.30 17.55 -15.41
N ARG A 183 -7.56 17.65 -15.82
CA ARG A 183 -8.22 18.91 -16.20
C ARG A 183 -8.79 19.65 -14.99
N ARG A 184 -9.21 18.92 -13.96
CA ARG A 184 -9.86 19.46 -12.75
C ARG A 184 -8.95 19.39 -11.53
N LYS A 185 -7.73 19.90 -11.68
CA LYS A 185 -6.75 19.92 -10.58
C LYS A 185 -7.00 21.06 -9.60
N ASP A 186 -7.50 22.20 -10.08
CA ASP A 186 -7.65 23.40 -9.25
C ASP A 186 -8.96 23.37 -8.47
N LEU A 187 -8.86 23.32 -7.13
CA LEU A 187 -10.00 23.37 -6.22
C LEU A 187 -10.29 24.78 -5.69
N MET A 188 -9.63 25.81 -6.22
CA MET A 188 -9.89 27.23 -5.94
C MET A 188 -9.86 27.60 -4.45
N GLY A 189 -8.98 26.97 -3.67
CA GLY A 189 -8.86 27.19 -2.24
C GLY A 189 -9.98 26.54 -1.41
N THR A 190 -10.73 25.59 -1.96
CA THR A 190 -11.75 24.84 -1.20
C THR A 190 -11.11 24.15 0.02
N PRO A 191 -11.70 24.27 1.23
CA PRO A 191 -11.17 23.62 2.42
C PRO A 191 -11.40 22.11 2.36
N ILE A 192 -10.32 21.32 2.41
CA ILE A 192 -10.39 19.86 2.56
C ILE A 192 -9.84 19.49 3.92
N ILE A 193 -10.63 18.71 4.67
CA ILE A 193 -10.30 18.29 6.03
C ILE A 193 -9.65 16.91 5.98
N MET A 194 -8.43 16.80 6.49
CA MET A 194 -7.75 15.52 6.70
C MET A 194 -7.79 15.08 8.16
N SER A 195 -8.03 13.80 8.41
CA SER A 195 -7.90 13.20 9.74
C SER A 195 -6.56 12.47 9.86
N ASN A 196 -5.88 12.67 10.98
CA ASN A 196 -4.58 12.07 11.28
C ASN A 196 -4.64 11.41 12.66
N VAL A 197 -3.98 10.25 12.78
CA VAL A 197 -3.95 9.54 14.06
C VAL A 197 -2.62 9.76 14.74
N ILE A 198 -2.62 10.41 15.90
CA ILE A 198 -1.42 10.75 16.67
C ILE A 198 -1.55 10.24 18.11
N GLN A 199 -0.41 10.02 18.77
CA GLN A 199 -0.38 9.88 20.22
C GLN A 199 -0.75 11.22 20.87
N ASP A 200 -1.58 11.22 21.91
CA ASP A 200 -2.10 12.45 22.53
C ASP A 200 -0.99 13.24 23.25
N SER A 201 -0.24 14.02 22.49
CA SER A 201 0.76 14.97 22.98
C SER A 201 0.62 16.29 22.22
N ASN A 202 0.64 17.39 22.96
CA ASN A 202 0.62 18.73 22.37
C ASN A 202 1.90 19.00 21.57
N ASP A 203 3.03 18.47 22.02
CA ASP A 203 4.32 18.62 21.33
C ASP A 203 4.27 17.92 19.96
N SER A 204 3.65 16.73 19.87
CA SER A 204 3.49 16.04 18.57
C SER A 204 2.68 16.87 17.59
N LYS A 205 1.58 17.50 18.04
CA LYS A 205 0.74 18.38 17.20
C LYS A 205 1.54 19.58 16.69
N GLU A 206 2.24 20.26 17.59
CA GLU A 206 3.06 21.42 17.23
C GLU A 206 4.17 21.04 16.25
N HIS A 207 4.88 19.94 16.49
CA HIS A 207 5.95 19.47 15.61
C HIS A 207 5.45 19.11 14.21
N ILE A 208 4.24 18.56 14.09
CA ILE A 208 3.62 18.25 12.79
C ILE A 208 3.22 19.54 12.06
N GLU A 209 2.58 20.48 12.77
CA GLU A 209 2.07 21.73 12.19
C GLU A 209 3.19 22.69 11.78
N ASN A 210 4.21 22.84 12.63
CA ASN A 210 5.39 23.66 12.39
C ASN A 210 6.45 22.96 11.52
N GLU A 211 6.20 21.71 11.12
CA GLU A 211 7.12 20.91 10.30
C GLU A 211 8.52 20.79 10.95
N SER A 212 8.55 20.72 12.27
CA SER A 212 9.79 20.66 13.03
C SER A 212 10.43 19.28 12.89
N ARG A 213 11.76 19.24 12.85
CA ARG A 213 12.53 17.98 12.78
C ARG A 213 12.86 17.42 14.17
N LEU A 214 12.08 17.81 15.17
CA LEU A 214 12.23 17.36 16.56
C LEU A 214 11.40 16.09 16.78
N ASP A 215 11.86 15.25 17.71
CA ASP A 215 11.21 14.01 18.15
C ASP A 215 10.70 13.14 17.00
N LEU A 216 11.55 12.91 15.99
CA LEU A 216 11.21 12.12 14.80
C LEU A 216 10.80 10.68 15.11
N HIS A 217 11.15 10.18 16.30
CA HIS A 217 10.74 8.87 16.79
C HIS A 217 9.24 8.82 17.14
N ASN A 218 8.64 9.96 17.50
CA ASN A 218 7.22 10.09 17.80
C ASN A 218 6.43 10.37 16.52
N ASP A 219 5.31 9.64 16.34
CA ASP A 219 4.36 9.79 15.24
C ASP A 219 5.03 9.83 13.84
N ALA A 220 6.10 9.05 13.66
CA ALA A 220 6.94 9.07 12.46
C ALA A 220 6.14 8.84 11.17
N VAL A 221 5.15 7.94 11.21
CA VAL A 221 4.28 7.63 10.07
C VAL A 221 3.40 8.84 9.72
N VAL A 222 2.84 9.53 10.72
CA VAL A 222 2.01 10.72 10.51
C VAL A 222 2.84 11.83 9.91
N LYS A 223 4.02 12.11 10.47
CA LYS A 223 4.95 13.13 9.96
C LYS A 223 5.29 12.86 8.49
N GLY A 224 5.53 11.60 8.11
CA GLY A 224 5.75 11.21 6.72
C GLY A 224 4.52 11.44 5.83
N CYS A 225 3.34 10.96 6.25
CA CYS A 225 2.11 11.15 5.48
C CYS A 225 1.66 12.61 5.39
N TRP A 226 1.94 13.43 6.41
CA TRP A 226 1.65 14.86 6.45
C TRP A 226 2.35 15.60 5.31
N MET A 227 3.62 15.28 5.04
CA MET A 227 4.37 15.87 3.92
C MET A 227 3.77 15.50 2.57
N VAL A 228 3.33 14.25 2.40
CA VAL A 228 2.64 13.81 1.18
C VAL A 228 1.30 14.53 1.02
N ALA A 229 0.53 14.64 2.10
CA ALA A 229 -0.74 15.35 2.10
C ALA A 229 -0.54 16.83 1.73
N LYS A 230 0.46 17.51 2.32
CA LYS A 230 0.81 18.90 2.00
C LYS A 230 1.03 19.11 0.50
N HIS A 231 1.85 18.29 -0.14
CA HIS A 231 2.06 18.39 -1.58
C HIS A 231 0.78 18.12 -2.37
N SER A 232 -0.09 17.23 -1.88
CA SER A 232 -1.39 16.99 -2.49
C SER A 232 -2.30 18.23 -2.43
N TYR A 233 -2.28 18.98 -1.32
CA TYR A 233 -2.99 20.26 -1.21
C TYR A 233 -2.45 21.30 -2.19
N GLU A 234 -1.13 21.43 -2.30
CA GLU A 234 -0.46 22.36 -3.22
C GLU A 234 -0.79 22.02 -4.69
N MET A 235 -0.73 20.73 -5.04
CA MET A 235 -1.07 20.24 -6.38
C MET A 235 -2.53 20.50 -6.75
N LEU A 236 -3.42 20.48 -5.76
CA LEU A 236 -4.86 20.68 -5.97
C LEU A 236 -5.30 22.13 -5.74
N ASN A 237 -4.39 23.05 -5.38
CA ASN A 237 -4.73 24.41 -4.94
C ASN A 237 -5.90 24.42 -3.92
N ALA A 238 -5.81 23.56 -2.90
CA ALA A 238 -6.84 23.38 -1.88
C ALA A 238 -6.42 23.96 -0.53
N THR A 239 -7.38 24.46 0.26
CA THR A 239 -7.10 24.98 1.61
C THR A 239 -6.97 23.81 2.58
N ARG A 240 -5.81 23.71 3.24
CA ARG A 240 -5.53 22.67 4.24
C ARG A 240 -6.34 22.91 5.51
N ARG A 241 -7.14 21.92 5.91
CA ARG A 241 -7.70 21.77 7.26
C ARG A 241 -7.40 20.39 7.79
N HIS A 242 -7.22 20.26 9.09
CA HIS A 242 -6.88 18.98 9.71
C HIS A 242 -7.57 18.81 11.04
N ILE A 243 -7.78 17.54 11.40
CA ILE A 243 -8.22 17.10 12.71
C ILE A 243 -7.31 15.97 13.17
N TYR A 244 -7.23 15.80 14.49
CA TYR A 244 -6.49 14.71 15.11
C TYR A 244 -7.45 13.73 15.77
N SER A 245 -7.15 12.45 15.59
CA SER A 245 -7.82 11.34 16.23
C SER A 245 -6.80 10.55 17.04
N TYR A 246 -7.22 9.95 18.15
CA TYR A 246 -6.33 9.17 19.03
C TYR A 246 -6.47 7.66 18.80
N ARG A 247 -7.24 7.25 17.78
CA ARG A 247 -7.42 5.84 17.41
C ARG A 247 -7.56 5.74 15.89
N TRP A 248 -6.97 4.71 15.29
CA TRP A 248 -7.13 4.48 13.85
C TRP A 248 -8.58 4.24 13.46
N GLY A 249 -9.25 3.37 14.20
CA GLY A 249 -10.64 3.08 14.03
C GLY A 249 -10.90 1.59 14.08
N TYR A 250 -11.57 1.22 15.16
CA TYR A 250 -11.94 -0.13 15.50
C TYR A 250 -13.47 -0.23 15.51
N LYS A 251 -14.00 -1.33 14.98
CA LYS A 251 -15.43 -1.62 14.96
C LYS A 251 -15.80 -2.31 16.28
N VAL A 252 -16.49 -1.60 17.16
CA VAL A 252 -16.98 -2.12 18.45
C VAL A 252 -18.50 -2.05 18.43
N ASN A 253 -19.18 -3.17 18.64
CA ASN A 253 -20.65 -3.26 18.58
C ASN A 253 -21.25 -2.69 17.26
N GLY A 254 -20.55 -2.90 16.14
CA GLY A 254 -20.96 -2.41 14.82
C GLY A 254 -20.69 -0.92 14.56
N GLN A 255 -20.24 -0.16 15.57
CA GLN A 255 -19.87 1.24 15.41
C GLN A 255 -18.37 1.41 15.21
N TRP A 256 -18.00 2.24 14.24
CA TRP A 256 -16.62 2.62 14.00
C TRP A 256 -16.22 3.72 14.97
N SER A 257 -14.97 3.66 15.42
CA SER A 257 -14.33 4.69 16.25
C SER A 257 -13.20 5.40 15.49
N GLY A 258 -12.62 6.44 16.09
CA GLY A 258 -11.40 7.06 15.61
C GLY A 258 -11.50 7.67 14.20
N MET A 259 -10.37 7.66 13.49
CA MET A 259 -10.26 8.26 12.15
C MET A 259 -11.18 7.61 11.10
N ILE A 260 -11.45 6.30 11.17
CA ILE A 260 -12.46 5.68 10.30
C ILE A 260 -13.86 6.24 10.56
N ALA A 261 -14.20 6.53 11.82
CA ALA A 261 -15.47 7.17 12.15
C ALA A 261 -15.53 8.63 11.66
N ASP A 262 -14.40 9.33 11.64
CA ASP A 262 -14.33 10.71 11.13
C ASP A 262 -14.68 10.77 9.64
N ILE A 263 -14.21 9.82 8.83
CA ILE A 263 -14.59 9.71 7.42
C ILE A 263 -16.06 9.29 7.28
N LYS A 264 -16.47 8.23 8.00
CA LYS A 264 -17.85 7.71 7.92
C LYS A 264 -18.91 8.78 8.22
N ASN A 265 -18.61 9.65 9.19
CA ASN A 265 -19.52 10.70 9.63
C ASN A 265 -19.33 12.03 8.88
N ASN A 266 -18.59 12.04 7.76
CA ASN A 266 -18.26 13.22 6.97
C ASN A 266 -17.60 14.37 7.78
N LYS A 267 -16.87 14.04 8.86
CA LYS A 267 -16.07 15.02 9.62
C LYS A 267 -14.75 15.32 8.91
N ALA A 268 -14.19 14.34 8.20
CA ALA A 268 -13.01 14.48 7.37
C ALA A 268 -13.27 13.91 5.98
N THR A 269 -12.64 14.48 4.96
CA THR A 269 -12.74 14.05 3.56
C THR A 269 -11.82 12.87 3.28
N PHE A 270 -10.62 12.88 3.87
CA PHE A 270 -9.67 11.79 3.77
C PHE A 270 -8.89 11.60 5.07
N ALA A 271 -8.25 10.45 5.18
CA ALA A 271 -7.41 10.06 6.31
C ALA A 271 -5.97 9.84 5.83
N THR A 272 -5.01 10.13 6.70
CA THR A 272 -3.62 9.72 6.46
C THR A 272 -3.26 8.52 7.34
N ASN A 273 -2.02 8.05 7.25
CA ASN A 273 -1.40 7.08 8.17
C ASN A 273 -2.24 5.83 8.54
N CYS A 274 -3.09 5.36 7.61
CA CYS A 274 -3.99 4.23 7.82
C CYS A 274 -3.46 2.95 7.17
N VAL A 275 -3.37 1.88 7.95
CA VAL A 275 -3.08 0.54 7.43
C VAL A 275 -4.34 -0.04 6.76
N THR A 276 -4.16 -0.70 5.63
CA THR A 276 -5.23 -1.35 4.86
C THR A 276 -5.73 -2.60 5.57
N PHE A 277 -7.02 -2.63 5.89
CA PHE A 277 -7.69 -3.82 6.42
C PHE A 277 -8.97 -4.10 5.61
N PRO A 278 -9.28 -5.37 5.29
CA PRO A 278 -10.46 -5.72 4.49
C PRO A 278 -11.78 -5.21 5.09
N GLU A 279 -11.93 -5.27 6.42
CA GLU A 279 -13.14 -4.81 7.12
C GLU A 279 -13.42 -3.31 6.93
N ARG A 280 -12.37 -2.51 6.70
CA ARG A 280 -12.50 -1.06 6.48
C ARG A 280 -13.01 -0.72 5.08
N LEU A 281 -12.88 -1.64 4.11
CA LEU A 281 -13.34 -1.45 2.72
C LEU A 281 -14.86 -1.32 2.61
N GLU A 282 -15.62 -1.73 3.63
CA GLU A 282 -17.07 -1.50 3.71
C GLU A 282 -17.44 -0.02 3.84
N VAL A 283 -16.49 0.83 4.28
CA VAL A 283 -16.76 2.23 4.66
C VAL A 283 -15.82 3.21 3.98
N ILE A 284 -14.57 2.82 3.74
CA ILE A 284 -13.55 3.69 3.16
C ILE A 284 -12.89 3.04 1.94
N THR A 285 -12.47 3.89 1.01
CA THR A 285 -11.66 3.50 -0.14
C THR A 285 -10.22 3.95 0.08
N TYR A 286 -9.27 3.09 -0.25
CA TYR A 286 -7.85 3.41 -0.16
C TYR A 286 -7.34 3.95 -1.49
N THR A 287 -6.43 4.93 -1.44
CA THR A 287 -5.63 5.33 -2.59
C THR A 287 -4.52 4.29 -2.83
N ASP A 288 -3.89 4.38 -4.00
CA ASP A 288 -2.66 3.63 -4.25
C ASP A 288 -1.58 3.94 -3.21
N MET A 289 -0.78 2.92 -2.91
CA MET A 289 0.26 2.99 -1.88
C MET A 289 1.39 3.93 -2.34
N VAL A 290 1.45 5.12 -1.73
CA VAL A 290 2.48 6.13 -2.02
C VAL A 290 3.89 5.66 -1.67
N ALA A 291 4.02 4.88 -0.58
CA ALA A 291 5.29 4.33 -0.12
C ALA A 291 5.11 2.90 0.41
N PRO A 292 6.05 1.98 0.13
CA PRO A 292 5.94 0.59 0.56
C PRO A 292 6.01 0.49 2.09
N MET A 293 4.92 0.03 2.71
CA MET A 293 4.88 -0.28 4.14
C MET A 293 5.12 -1.77 4.38
N ARG A 294 6.06 -2.11 5.27
CA ARG A 294 6.33 -3.50 5.68
C ARG A 294 6.40 -3.59 7.19
N MET A 295 5.58 -4.47 7.76
CA MET A 295 5.66 -4.82 9.17
C MET A 295 6.91 -5.69 9.40
N ARG A 296 7.75 -5.31 10.36
CA ARG A 296 8.96 -6.03 10.73
C ARG A 296 9.05 -6.17 12.24
N PHE A 297 9.61 -7.28 12.69
CA PHE A 297 9.97 -7.46 14.09
C PHE A 297 11.36 -6.88 14.31
N VAL A 298 11.50 -6.04 15.33
CA VAL A 298 12.77 -5.49 15.78
C VAL A 298 13.00 -6.03 17.19
N PHE A 299 14.10 -6.76 17.37
CA PHE A 299 14.50 -7.29 18.66
C PHE A 299 16.02 -7.29 18.76
N ARG A 300 16.53 -7.24 19.99
CA ARG A 300 17.96 -7.38 20.25
C ARG A 300 18.34 -8.85 20.16
N GLN A 301 19.33 -9.18 19.32
CA GLN A 301 19.81 -10.56 19.19
C GLN A 301 20.34 -11.08 20.53
N PRO A 302 19.96 -12.31 20.95
CA PRO A 302 20.46 -12.89 22.19
C PRO A 302 21.96 -13.25 22.04
N PRO A 303 22.76 -13.19 23.13
CA PRO A 303 24.15 -13.63 23.10
C PRO A 303 24.28 -15.13 22.80
N LEU A 304 25.32 -15.54 22.06
CA LEU A 304 25.52 -16.94 21.63
C LEU A 304 25.62 -17.93 22.80
N ALA A 305 26.19 -17.50 23.93
CA ALA A 305 26.39 -18.31 25.14
C ALA A 305 25.08 -18.88 25.73
N TYR A 306 23.94 -18.23 25.51
CA TYR A 306 22.63 -18.73 25.98
C TYR A 306 22.07 -19.85 25.11
N THR A 307 22.59 -20.04 23.91
CA THR A 307 21.98 -20.92 22.89
C THR A 307 22.79 -22.18 22.61
N CYS A 308 24.07 -22.23 22.95
CA CYS A 308 24.98 -23.34 22.65
C CYS A 308 26.06 -23.49 23.74
N ASN A 309 26.66 -24.68 23.85
CA ASN A 309 27.83 -24.87 24.69
C ASN A 309 29.04 -24.13 24.08
N ILE A 310 29.40 -22.99 24.66
CA ILE A 310 30.45 -22.11 24.13
C ILE A 310 31.85 -22.71 24.21
N TYR A 311 32.06 -23.71 25.07
CA TYR A 311 33.36 -24.35 25.25
C TYR A 311 33.71 -25.34 24.14
N SER A 312 32.73 -25.89 23.42
CA SER A 312 32.97 -26.80 22.30
C SER A 312 33.13 -26.10 20.95
N LEU A 313 32.67 -24.85 20.85
CA LEU A 313 32.62 -24.05 19.61
C LEU A 313 33.98 -23.51 19.08
N PRO A 314 35.04 -23.30 19.89
CA PRO A 314 36.29 -22.70 19.40
C PRO A 314 37.01 -23.54 18.33
N PHE A 315 36.72 -24.85 18.29
CA PHE A 315 37.23 -25.79 17.29
C PHE A 315 36.10 -26.60 16.66
N SER A 316 36.25 -26.94 15.39
CA SER A 316 35.34 -27.85 14.72
C SER A 316 35.47 -29.27 15.29
N ALA A 317 34.42 -30.08 15.13
CA ALA A 317 34.45 -31.48 15.54
C ALA A 317 35.63 -32.26 14.92
N SER A 318 36.01 -31.94 13.67
CA SER A 318 37.17 -32.54 13.02
C SER A 318 38.48 -32.22 13.75
N VAL A 319 38.69 -30.97 14.20
CA VAL A 319 39.89 -30.58 14.95
C VAL A 319 39.94 -31.29 16.30
N TRP A 320 38.81 -31.39 17.01
CA TRP A 320 38.73 -32.15 18.26
C TRP A 320 39.12 -33.62 18.07
N VAL A 321 38.58 -34.28 17.04
CA VAL A 321 38.93 -35.67 16.72
C VAL A 321 40.41 -35.79 16.35
N THR A 322 40.95 -34.85 15.57
CA THR A 322 42.38 -34.82 15.22
C THR A 322 43.26 -34.65 16.45
N ILE A 323 42.89 -33.79 17.42
CA ILE A 323 43.64 -33.63 18.67
C ILE A 323 43.71 -34.97 19.41
N VAL A 324 42.57 -35.65 19.59
CA VAL A 324 42.52 -36.97 20.24
C VAL A 324 43.36 -37.99 19.48
N GLY A 325 43.26 -38.02 18.14
CA GLY A 325 44.05 -38.92 17.30
C GLY A 325 45.56 -38.66 17.40
N CYS A 326 45.98 -37.39 17.37
CA CYS A 326 47.37 -36.99 17.55
C CYS A 326 47.88 -37.32 18.95
N SER A 327 47.07 -37.15 20.00
CA SER A 327 47.43 -37.55 21.36
C SER A 327 47.66 -39.06 21.46
N VAL A 328 46.79 -39.88 20.88
CA VAL A 328 46.98 -41.34 20.83
C VAL A 328 48.24 -41.72 20.03
N ALA A 329 48.49 -41.05 18.90
CA ALA A 329 49.71 -41.28 18.12
C ALA A 329 50.97 -40.89 18.90
N ALA A 330 50.94 -39.79 19.64
CA ALA A 330 52.04 -39.36 20.50
C ALA A 330 52.30 -40.36 21.64
N VAL A 331 51.25 -40.93 22.26
CA VAL A 331 51.38 -42.00 23.26
C VAL A 331 52.12 -43.19 22.68
N LEU A 332 51.70 -43.66 21.50
CA LEU A 332 52.32 -44.82 20.85
C LEU A 332 53.78 -44.53 20.48
N ALA A 333 54.05 -43.36 19.90
CA ALA A 333 55.41 -42.96 19.53
C ALA A 333 56.32 -42.88 20.75
N LEU A 334 55.86 -42.24 21.84
CA LEU A 334 56.62 -42.13 23.10
C LEU A 334 56.80 -43.48 23.78
N PHE A 335 55.81 -44.38 23.70
CA PHE A 335 55.93 -45.75 24.19
C PHE A 335 57.01 -46.54 23.43
N PHE A 336 57.03 -46.47 22.10
CA PHE A 336 58.06 -47.13 21.29
C PHE A 336 59.45 -46.54 21.54
N THR A 337 59.58 -45.21 21.66
CA THR A 337 60.87 -44.61 21.97
C THR A 337 61.32 -44.93 23.40
N SER A 338 60.40 -44.94 24.37
CA SER A 338 60.73 -45.26 25.76
C SER A 338 61.14 -46.73 25.93
N THR A 339 60.44 -47.67 25.30
CA THR A 339 60.84 -49.09 25.32
C THR A 339 62.21 -49.29 24.68
N TRP A 340 62.50 -48.61 23.58
CA TRP A 340 63.83 -48.62 22.96
C TRP A 340 64.91 -48.03 23.89
N GLU A 341 64.62 -46.89 24.54
CA GLU A 341 65.54 -46.26 25.48
C GLU A 341 65.87 -47.18 26.67
N VAL A 342 64.87 -47.85 27.24
CA VAL A 342 65.05 -48.80 28.37
C VAL A 342 65.90 -50.01 27.97
N ILE A 343 65.76 -50.51 26.74
CA ILE A 343 66.58 -51.63 26.23
C ILE A 343 68.06 -51.22 26.13
N MET A 344 68.33 -49.96 25.76
CA MET A 344 69.70 -49.46 25.61
C MET A 344 70.36 -49.14 26.96
N GLU A 345 69.63 -48.51 27.89
CA GLU A 345 70.18 -48.09 29.19
C GLU A 345 69.04 -47.80 30.17
N LYS A 346 69.09 -48.35 31.38
CA LYS A 346 68.05 -48.10 32.41
C LYS A 346 68.50 -47.03 33.41
N ASN A 347 67.81 -45.90 33.44
CA ASN A 347 67.98 -44.82 34.42
C ASN A 347 66.75 -44.67 35.32
N PRO A 348 66.90 -44.26 36.59
CA PRO A 348 65.78 -44.13 37.53
C PRO A 348 64.87 -42.91 37.28
N THR A 349 65.26 -41.99 36.39
CA THR A 349 64.53 -40.75 36.10
C THR A 349 64.03 -40.65 34.65
N GLN A 350 64.02 -41.77 33.92
CA GLN A 350 63.50 -41.84 32.55
C GLN A 350 62.20 -42.66 32.55
N LEU A 351 61.43 -42.63 31.46
CA LEU A 351 60.22 -43.44 31.36
C LEU A 351 60.56 -44.94 31.43
N ASP A 352 59.81 -45.71 32.21
CA ASP A 352 60.05 -47.14 32.47
C ASP A 352 59.64 -48.05 31.29
N GLY A 353 59.26 -47.49 30.15
CA GLY A 353 58.82 -48.25 28.98
C GLY A 353 57.39 -48.78 29.11
N THR A 354 56.62 -48.30 30.09
CA THR A 354 55.20 -48.65 30.22
C THR A 354 54.33 -47.69 29.42
N ILE A 355 53.21 -48.20 28.89
CA ILE A 355 52.24 -47.35 28.19
C ILE A 355 51.58 -46.34 29.15
N SER A 356 51.51 -46.67 30.44
CA SER A 356 50.98 -45.78 31.49
C SER A 356 51.81 -44.51 31.62
N ASP A 357 53.14 -44.62 31.61
CA ASP A 357 54.01 -43.44 31.75
C ASP A 357 53.94 -42.54 30.50
N ALA A 358 53.87 -43.15 29.31
CA ALA A 358 53.66 -42.41 28.07
C ALA A 358 52.27 -41.73 28.03
N LEU A 359 51.23 -42.38 28.55
CA LEU A 359 49.90 -41.79 28.72
C LEU A 359 49.91 -40.63 29.72
N LEU A 360 50.59 -40.77 30.86
CA LEU A 360 50.68 -39.71 31.87
C LEU A 360 51.44 -38.49 31.34
N LEU A 361 52.54 -38.70 30.62
CA LEU A 361 53.31 -37.62 29.99
C LEU A 361 52.53 -36.89 28.89
N THR A 362 51.80 -37.63 28.06
CA THR A 362 50.96 -37.00 27.03
C THR A 362 49.75 -36.29 27.61
N LEU A 363 49.14 -36.82 28.68
CA LEU A 363 48.05 -36.16 29.39
C LEU A 363 48.53 -34.88 30.08
N SER A 364 49.72 -34.88 30.67
CA SER A 364 50.31 -33.67 31.24
C SER A 364 50.54 -32.62 30.16
N ALA A 365 51.04 -33.02 28.98
CA ALA A 365 51.18 -32.11 27.85
C ALA A 365 49.85 -31.50 27.39
N VAL A 366 48.79 -32.30 27.29
CA VAL A 366 47.42 -31.83 26.95
C VAL A 366 46.90 -30.86 28.00
N ALA A 367 47.17 -31.13 29.27
CA ALA A 367 46.82 -30.25 30.39
C ALA A 367 47.76 -29.03 30.52
N GLN A 368 48.79 -28.90 29.68
CA GLN A 368 49.89 -27.93 29.80
C GLN A 368 50.59 -27.95 31.16
N GLN A 369 50.68 -29.14 31.75
CA GLN A 369 51.42 -29.42 32.96
C GLN A 369 52.72 -30.16 32.62
N GLY A 370 53.77 -29.91 33.38
CA GLY A 370 55.01 -30.68 33.29
C GLY A 370 54.85 -32.06 33.93
N CYS A 371 55.66 -33.02 33.49
CA CYS A 371 55.86 -34.29 34.18
C CYS A 371 57.26 -34.31 34.80
N PHE A 372 57.44 -35.03 35.90
CA PHE A 372 58.77 -35.20 36.50
C PHE A 372 59.62 -36.27 35.77
N ILE A 373 58.98 -37.13 34.99
CA ILE A 373 59.62 -38.19 34.18
C ILE A 373 59.64 -37.73 32.72
N GLU A 374 60.81 -37.77 32.09
CA GLU A 374 61.01 -37.29 30.73
C GLU A 374 61.92 -38.24 29.93
N PRO A 375 61.76 -38.35 28.59
CA PRO A 375 62.67 -39.09 27.73
C PRO A 375 64.10 -38.52 27.82
N ARG A 376 65.13 -39.36 27.74
CA ARG A 376 66.52 -38.88 27.83
C ARG A 376 67.23 -38.79 26.51
N ARG A 377 66.87 -39.64 25.54
CA ARG A 377 67.55 -39.64 24.24
C ARG A 377 66.88 -38.64 23.29
N ALA A 378 67.64 -38.21 22.29
CA ALA A 378 67.22 -37.21 21.32
C ALA A 378 65.87 -37.54 20.63
N PRO A 379 65.57 -38.80 20.22
CA PRO A 379 64.31 -39.10 19.55
C PRO A 379 63.07 -38.81 20.41
N GLY A 380 63.06 -39.25 21.67
CA GLY A 380 61.95 -39.00 22.59
C GLY A 380 61.78 -37.51 22.90
N ARG A 381 62.89 -36.78 23.11
CA ARG A 381 62.90 -35.33 23.33
C ARG A 381 62.34 -34.54 22.15
N ILE A 382 62.67 -34.94 20.93
CA ILE A 382 62.16 -34.29 19.72
C ILE A 382 60.65 -34.49 19.61
N ILE A 383 60.15 -35.71 19.82
CA ILE A 383 58.71 -36.02 19.78
C ILE A 383 57.96 -35.21 20.84
N GLU A 384 58.46 -35.22 22.08
CA GLU A 384 57.91 -34.47 23.18
C GLU A 384 57.87 -32.97 22.87
N TRP A 385 58.99 -32.39 22.43
CA TRP A 385 59.07 -30.97 22.09
C TRP A 385 58.07 -30.56 21.00
N PHE A 386 57.97 -31.33 19.91
CA PHE A 386 57.00 -31.06 18.85
C PHE A 386 55.56 -31.17 19.35
N PHE A 387 55.26 -32.16 20.19
CA PHE A 387 53.92 -32.36 20.73
C PHE A 387 53.51 -31.23 21.68
N PHE A 388 54.39 -30.83 22.59
CA PHE A 388 54.16 -29.70 23.49
C PHE A 388 54.02 -28.37 22.71
N ALA A 389 54.88 -28.12 21.72
CA ALA A 389 54.79 -26.92 20.88
C ALA A 389 53.46 -26.86 20.11
N ALA A 390 53.01 -27.98 19.55
CA ALA A 390 51.73 -28.08 18.85
C ALA A 390 50.53 -27.83 19.78
N LEU A 391 50.53 -28.43 20.98
CA LEU A 391 49.46 -28.24 21.96
C LEU A 391 49.42 -26.81 22.52
N MET A 392 50.58 -26.19 22.74
CA MET A 392 50.68 -24.79 23.13
C MET A 392 50.08 -23.86 22.06
N ALA A 393 50.39 -24.10 20.78
CA ALA A 393 49.81 -23.33 19.68
C ALA A 393 48.29 -23.50 19.59
N LEU A 394 47.79 -24.74 19.75
CA LEU A 394 46.35 -25.01 19.79
C LEU A 394 45.68 -24.31 20.98
N TYR A 395 46.28 -24.32 22.16
CA TYR A 395 45.71 -23.64 23.31
C TYR A 395 45.63 -22.12 23.14
N ALA A 396 46.66 -21.51 22.54
CA ALA A 396 46.64 -20.09 22.20
C ALA A 396 45.50 -19.78 21.22
N ALA A 397 45.31 -20.61 20.19
CA ALA A 397 44.21 -20.47 19.24
C ALA A 397 42.82 -20.65 19.89
N TYR A 398 42.67 -21.65 20.76
CA TYR A 398 41.43 -21.89 21.52
C TYR A 398 41.07 -20.67 22.38
N SER A 399 42.06 -20.14 23.11
CA SER A 399 41.90 -18.99 24.01
C SER A 399 41.53 -17.72 23.26
N ALA A 400 42.10 -17.49 22.08
CA ALA A 400 41.72 -16.37 21.22
C ALA A 400 40.27 -16.51 20.70
N ASN A 401 39.90 -17.70 20.21
CA ASN A 401 38.58 -17.94 19.61
C ASN A 401 37.44 -17.86 20.64
N ILE A 402 37.63 -18.38 21.86
CA ILE A 402 36.56 -18.38 22.88
C ILE A 402 36.17 -16.96 23.32
N VAL A 403 37.14 -16.03 23.40
CA VAL A 403 36.88 -14.63 23.74
C VAL A 403 36.01 -13.94 22.69
N VAL A 404 36.27 -14.20 21.41
CA VAL A 404 35.47 -13.67 20.30
C VAL A 404 34.05 -14.25 20.34
N LEU A 405 33.90 -15.55 20.60
CA LEU A 405 32.60 -16.21 20.65
C LEU A 405 31.72 -15.72 21.80
N LEU A 406 32.31 -15.34 22.95
CA LEU A 406 31.58 -14.76 24.08
C LEU A 406 30.93 -13.42 23.74
N GLN A 407 31.53 -12.67 22.82
CA GLN A 407 31.02 -11.37 22.36
C GLN A 407 30.11 -11.49 21.14
N ALA A 408 30.10 -12.64 20.47
CA ALA A 408 29.35 -12.83 19.24
C ALA A 408 27.83 -12.95 19.49
N PRO A 409 27.00 -12.27 18.67
CA PRO A 409 25.55 -12.46 18.73
C PRO A 409 25.14 -13.82 18.18
N SER A 410 24.03 -14.36 18.71
CA SER A 410 23.45 -15.61 18.20
C SER A 410 22.73 -15.40 16.87
N ASN A 411 22.81 -16.40 16.01
CA ASN A 411 22.05 -16.50 14.76
C ASN A 411 20.81 -17.41 14.88
N SER A 412 20.35 -17.69 16.10
CA SER A 412 19.29 -18.68 16.36
C SER A 412 17.92 -18.31 15.79
N ILE A 413 17.61 -17.03 15.63
CA ILE A 413 16.31 -16.54 15.15
C ILE A 413 16.49 -15.82 13.81
N ARG A 414 16.10 -16.49 12.71
CA ARG A 414 16.12 -15.93 11.34
C ARG A 414 14.76 -16.01 10.66
N THR A 415 13.88 -16.86 11.14
CA THR A 415 12.56 -17.10 10.56
C THR A 415 11.45 -16.74 11.55
N LEU A 416 10.25 -16.47 11.02
CA LEU A 416 9.08 -16.18 11.85
C LEU A 416 8.72 -17.37 12.75
N ALA A 417 8.88 -18.61 12.26
CA ALA A 417 8.64 -19.82 13.05
C ALA A 417 9.60 -19.92 14.25
N GLN A 418 10.88 -19.60 14.05
CA GLN A 418 11.86 -19.53 15.15
C GLN A 418 11.55 -18.41 16.14
N LEU A 419 11.09 -17.25 15.65
CA LEU A 419 10.67 -16.15 16.51
C LEU A 419 9.42 -16.53 17.33
N ALA A 420 8.44 -17.19 16.72
CA ALA A 420 7.22 -17.65 17.38
C ALA A 420 7.49 -18.74 18.42
N ALA A 421 8.46 -19.63 18.16
CA ALA A 421 8.92 -20.63 19.11
C ALA A 421 9.83 -20.05 20.20
N SER A 422 10.36 -18.83 20.00
CA SER A 422 11.22 -18.18 20.99
C SER A 422 10.39 -17.71 22.19
N LYS A 423 11.01 -17.70 23.38
CA LYS A 423 10.38 -17.20 24.61
C LYS A 423 10.42 -15.66 24.71
N ILE A 424 10.62 -14.96 23.59
CA ILE A 424 10.67 -13.49 23.57
C ILE A 424 9.24 -12.96 23.66
N THR A 425 9.00 -12.08 24.62
CA THR A 425 7.73 -11.36 24.72
C THR A 425 7.61 -10.37 23.57
N LEU A 426 6.56 -10.51 22.76
CA LEU A 426 6.26 -9.61 21.66
C LEU A 426 5.34 -8.49 22.15
N GLY A 427 5.64 -7.26 21.73
CA GLY A 427 4.79 -6.09 21.93
C GLY A 427 4.56 -5.40 20.59
N ALA A 428 3.37 -4.81 20.45
CA ALA A 428 3.05 -3.89 19.37
C ALA A 428 2.51 -2.61 20.00
N ALA A 429 2.97 -1.46 19.51
CA ALA A 429 2.42 -0.18 19.92
C ALA A 429 1.11 0.06 19.15
N ASP A 430 0.01 0.16 19.89
CA ASP A 430 -1.23 0.83 19.45
C ASP A 430 -1.10 2.31 19.87
N VAL A 431 -1.68 3.23 19.08
CA VAL A 431 -1.57 4.68 19.32
C VAL A 431 -2.26 5.07 20.62
#